data_AF-A0A369W8J7-F1
#
_entry.id   AF-A0A369W8J7-F1
#
_cell.length_a   1.000
_cell.length_b   1.000
_cell.length_c   1.000
_cell.angle_alpha   90.00
_cell.angle_beta   90.00
_cell.angle_gamma   90.00
#
_symmetry.space_group_name_H-M   'P 1'
#
loop_
_entity.id
_entity.type
_entity.pdbx_description
1 polymer ?
#
loop_
_entity_poly.entity_id
_entity_poly.type
_entity_poly.pdbx_seq_one_letter_code
_entity_poly.pdbx_strand_id
1 'polypeptide(L)'
;MRRLILGAFCDMLHKRNLPPMMVLEHAAAALGAVYREVADAHIGPGACPCGWQPDALGDVARLQTALADAALSDMQCGLLHGPVAGHG
;
A
#
# COMPACT_ATOMS: atom_id res chain seq x y z
N MET A 1 -10.75 6.33 -2.05
CA MET A 1 -9.81 5.19 -2.14
C MET A 1 -10.18 4.05 -1.19
N ARG A 2 -10.04 4.18 0.14
CA ARG A 2 -10.25 3.07 1.12
C ARG A 2 -11.52 2.24 0.90
N ARG A 3 -12.69 2.87 0.72
CA ARG A 3 -13.98 2.16 0.53
C ARG A 3 -14.04 1.34 -0.76
N LEU A 4 -13.38 1.79 -1.84
CA LEU A 4 -13.29 1.04 -3.10
C LEU A 4 -12.38 -0.19 -2.93
N ILE A 5 -11.25 -0.01 -2.25
CA ILE A 5 -10.31 -1.10 -1.94
C ILE A 5 -10.97 -2.16 -1.07
N LEU A 6 -11.68 -1.75 -0.01
CA LEU A 6 -12.43 -2.69 0.84
C LEU A 6 -13.55 -3.42 0.09
N GLY A 7 -14.26 -2.74 -0.81
CA GLY A 7 -15.27 -3.39 -1.65
C GLY A 7 -14.66 -4.49 -2.53
N ALA A 8 -13.58 -4.18 -3.24
CA ALA A 8 -12.85 -5.15 -4.06
C ALA A 8 -12.26 -6.29 -3.23
N PHE A 9 -11.74 -5.99 -2.05
CA PHE A 9 -11.20 -6.96 -1.09
C PHE A 9 -12.28 -7.94 -0.62
N CYS A 10 -13.41 -7.43 -0.13
CA CYS A 10 -14.55 -8.24 0.28
C CYS A 10 -15.09 -9.08 -0.88
N ASP A 11 -15.16 -8.52 -2.09
CA ASP A 11 -15.59 -9.27 -3.27
C ASP A 11 -14.67 -10.46 -3.57
N MET A 12 -13.35 -10.28 -3.48
CA MET A 12 -12.41 -11.38 -3.69
C MET A 12 -12.47 -12.44 -2.59
N LEU A 13 -12.64 -12.04 -1.33
CA LEU A 13 -12.85 -12.98 -0.23
C LEU A 13 -14.10 -13.83 -0.45
N HIS A 14 -15.25 -13.21 -0.71
CA HIS A 14 -16.53 -13.91 -0.78
C HIS A 14 -16.70 -14.69 -2.09
N LYS A 15 -16.24 -14.16 -3.24
CA LYS A 15 -16.45 -14.81 -4.54
C LYS A 15 -15.44 -15.91 -4.84
N ARG A 16 -14.24 -15.85 -4.25
CA ARG A 16 -13.13 -16.77 -4.56
C ARG A 16 -12.64 -17.58 -3.36
N ASN A 17 -13.24 -17.38 -2.19
CA ASN A 17 -12.89 -18.05 -0.93
C ASN A 17 -11.37 -17.99 -0.63
N LEU A 18 -10.75 -16.86 -0.97
CA LEU A 18 -9.32 -16.65 -0.80
C LEU A 18 -9.02 -16.21 0.63
N PRO A 19 -7.87 -16.62 1.21
CA PRO A 19 -7.45 -16.10 2.49
C PRO A 19 -7.08 -14.60 2.37
N PRO A 20 -7.28 -13.80 3.43
CA PRO A 20 -7.02 -12.36 3.44
C PRO A 20 -5.65 -11.95 2.90
N MET A 21 -4.59 -12.65 3.29
CA MET A 21 -3.23 -12.35 2.83
C MET A 21 -3.05 -12.59 1.33
N MET A 22 -3.68 -13.62 0.76
CA MET A 22 -3.58 -13.89 -0.68
C MET A 22 -4.28 -12.81 -1.51
N VAL A 23 -5.36 -12.21 -0.99
CA VAL A 23 -5.99 -11.05 -1.64
C VAL A 23 -5.07 -9.82 -1.58
N LEU A 24 -4.38 -9.60 -0.46
CA LEU A 24 -3.40 -8.52 -0.34
C LEU A 24 -2.20 -8.73 -1.29
N GLU A 25 -1.71 -9.96 -1.44
CA GLU A 25 -0.66 -10.31 -2.40
C GLU A 25 -1.10 -10.06 -3.85
N HIS A 26 -2.34 -10.42 -4.21
CA HIS A 26 -2.89 -10.12 -5.53
C HIS A 26 -3.01 -8.61 -5.77
N ALA A 27 -3.45 -7.86 -4.76
CA ALA A 27 -3.51 -6.41 -4.84
C ALA A 27 -2.11 -5.79 -5.02
N ALA A 28 -1.10 -6.30 -4.29
CA ALA A 28 0.29 -5.88 -4.44
C ALA A 28 0.85 -6.19 -5.83
N ALA A 29 0.56 -7.37 -6.38
CA ALA A 29 0.96 -7.75 -7.73
C ALA A 29 0.33 -6.83 -8.80
N ALA A 30 -0.96 -6.50 -8.66
CA ALA A 30 -1.65 -5.58 -9.56
C ALA A 30 -1.06 -4.16 -9.48
N LEU A 31 -0.79 -3.66 -8.27
CA LEU A 31 -0.12 -2.37 -8.08
C LEU A 31 1.28 -2.35 -8.70
N GLY A 32 2.06 -3.42 -8.56
CA GLY A 32 3.38 -3.54 -9.18
C GLY A 32 3.33 -3.54 -10.71
N ALA A 33 2.31 -4.17 -11.31
CA ALA A 33 2.10 -4.13 -12.76
C ALA A 33 1.79 -2.70 -13.25
N VAL A 34 0.87 -2.00 -12.57
CA VAL A 34 0.53 -0.60 -12.87
C VAL A 34 1.76 0.30 -12.71
N TYR A 35 2.53 0.12 -11.64
CA TYR A 35 3.77 0.86 -11.43
C TYR A 35 4.73 0.71 -12.62
N ARG A 36 4.92 -0.53 -13.10
CA ARG A 36 5.82 -0.80 -14.23
C ARG A 36 5.32 -0.12 -15.51
N GLU A 37 4.02 -0.21 -15.81
CA GLU A 37 3.44 0.48 -16.98
C GLU A 37 3.65 2.00 -16.92
N VAL A 38 3.47 2.58 -15.73
CA VAL A 38 3.71 4.02 -15.52
C VAL A 38 5.20 4.35 -15.62
N ALA A 39 6.09 3.53 -15.06
CA ALA A 39 7.53 3.72 -15.16
C ALA A 39 8.03 3.65 -16.61
N ASP A 40 7.55 2.68 -17.38
CA ASP A 40 7.91 2.50 -18.80
C ASP A 40 7.52 3.72 -19.64
N ALA A 41 6.37 4.37 -19.34
CA ALA A 41 5.95 5.60 -20.01
C ALA A 41 6.88 6.82 -19.76
N HIS A 42 7.78 6.71 -18.79
CA HIS A 42 8.76 7.75 -18.44
C HIS A 42 10.18 7.41 -18.92
N ILE A 43 10.36 6.28 -19.61
CA ILE A 43 11.65 5.85 -20.15
C ILE A 43 11.60 5.89 -21.68
N GLY A 44 12.61 6.51 -22.29
CA GLY A 44 12.82 6.47 -23.74
C GLY A 44 12.37 7.72 -24.51
N PRO A 45 12.45 7.67 -25.86
CA PRO A 45 12.10 8.79 -26.72
C PRO A 45 10.59 9.08 -26.65
N GLY A 46 10.24 10.32 -26.31
CA GLY A 46 8.84 10.71 -26.07
C GLY A 46 8.36 10.42 -24.64
N ALA A 47 9.27 10.16 -23.70
CA ALA A 47 8.95 10.04 -22.28
C ALA A 47 8.12 11.23 -21.79
N CYS A 48 7.20 10.95 -20.87
CA CYS A 48 6.38 11.96 -20.22
C CYS A 48 7.27 13.10 -19.64
N PRO A 49 7.00 14.38 -19.96
CA PRO A 49 7.85 15.49 -19.56
C PRO A 49 7.60 15.96 -18.11
N CYS A 50 6.88 15.18 -17.29
CA CYS A 50 6.50 15.58 -15.92
C CYS A 50 7.70 15.68 -14.96
N GLY A 51 8.86 15.14 -15.34
CA GLY A 51 10.10 15.21 -14.57
C GLY A 51 10.29 14.10 -13.53
N TRP A 52 9.30 13.22 -13.34
CA TRP A 52 9.48 12.02 -12.51
C TRP A 52 10.40 11.02 -13.23
N GLN A 53 11.44 10.58 -12.53
CA GLN A 53 12.37 9.55 -12.99
C GLN A 53 12.11 8.29 -12.14
N PRO A 54 11.64 7.19 -12.73
CA PRO A 54 11.37 5.97 -11.99
C PRO A 54 12.65 5.40 -11.38
N ASP A 55 12.66 5.17 -10.08
CA ASP A 55 13.68 4.40 -9.39
C ASP A 55 12.98 3.19 -8.78
N ALA A 56 12.99 2.07 -9.50
CA ALA A 56 12.24 0.88 -9.10
C ALA A 56 12.56 0.43 -7.67
N LEU A 57 13.82 0.52 -7.24
CA LEU A 57 14.19 0.11 -5.89
C LEU A 57 13.73 1.14 -4.86
N GLY A 58 14.00 2.42 -5.10
CA GLY A 58 13.62 3.51 -4.20
C GLY A 58 12.10 3.67 -4.07
N ASP A 59 11.37 3.60 -5.18
CA ASP A 59 9.91 3.75 -5.22
C ASP A 59 9.20 2.58 -4.54
N VAL A 60 9.65 1.34 -4.77
CA VAL A 60 9.10 0.17 -4.05
C VAL A 60 9.38 0.26 -2.55
N ALA A 61 10.59 0.65 -2.15
CA ALA A 61 10.91 0.84 -0.74
C ALA A 61 10.01 1.91 -0.09
N ARG A 62 9.79 3.05 -0.78
CA ARG A 62 8.88 4.10 -0.30
C ARG A 62 7.44 3.61 -0.17
N LEU A 63 6.95 2.81 -1.11
CA LEU A 63 5.61 2.20 -1.03
C LEU A 63 5.49 1.25 0.16
N GLN A 64 6.51 0.42 0.42
CA GLN A 64 6.55 -0.47 1.57
C GLN A 64 6.55 0.31 2.89
N THR A 65 7.34 1.37 2.99
CA THR A 65 7.35 2.26 4.17
C THR A 65 5.99 2.91 4.38
N ALA A 66 5.39 3.50 3.33
CA ALA A 66 4.08 4.15 3.44
C ALA A 66 2.98 3.16 3.85
N LEU A 67 3.03 1.92 3.35
CA LEU A 67 2.11 0.86 3.76
C LEU A 67 2.31 0.47 5.22
N ALA A 68 3.56 0.30 5.67
CA ALA A 68 3.89 -0.02 7.04
C ALA A 68 3.42 1.09 8.00
N ASP A 69 3.69 2.35 7.67
CA ASP A 69 3.23 3.50 8.46
C ASP A 69 1.70 3.51 8.55
N ALA A 70 0.99 3.39 7.42
CA ALA A 70 -0.47 3.37 7.42
C ALA A 70 -1.08 2.19 8.21
N ALA A 71 -0.42 1.03 8.21
CA ALA A 71 -0.90 -0.17 8.92
C ALA A 71 -0.56 -0.14 10.43
N LEU A 72 0.54 0.50 10.81
CA LEU A 72 1.07 0.49 12.18
C LEU A 72 0.81 1.79 12.96
N SER A 73 0.50 2.91 12.30
CA SER A 73 0.23 4.19 12.97
C SER A 73 -1.04 4.17 13.82
N ASP A 74 -2.05 3.37 13.48
CA ASP A 74 -3.25 3.19 14.32
C ASP A 74 -2.93 2.48 15.66
N MET A 75 -1.92 1.58 15.63
CA MET A 75 -1.43 0.86 16.81
C MET A 75 -0.71 1.78 17.82
N GLN A 76 -0.10 2.86 17.34
CA GLN A 76 0.72 3.77 18.14
C GLN A 76 -0.12 4.80 18.92
N CYS A 77 -1.31 5.17 18.42
CA CYS A 77 -2.23 6.06 19.12
C CYS A 77 -2.88 5.40 20.36
N GLY A 78 -2.97 4.05 20.35
CA GLY A 78 -3.51 3.26 21.46
C GLY A 78 -2.54 3.07 22.65
N LEU A 79 -1.22 3.09 22.42
CA LEU A 79 -0.21 2.84 23.46
C LEU A 79 0.18 4.10 24.27
N LEU A 80 -0.18 5.29 23.81
CA LEU A 80 0.06 6.56 24.51
C LEU A 80 -1.13 6.98 25.42
N HIS A 81 -2.20 6.20 25.47
CA HIS A 81 -3.40 6.45 26.31
C HIS A 81 -3.61 5.41 27.43
N GLY A 82 -2.55 4.73 27.87
CA GLY A 82 -2.62 3.97 29.11
C GLY A 82 -2.81 4.92 30.31
N PRO A 83 -3.82 4.75 31.17
CA PRO A 83 -3.92 5.57 32.37
C PRO A 83 -2.70 5.27 33.24
N VAL A 84 -1.92 6.30 33.56
CA VAL A 84 -0.97 6.25 34.66
C VAL A 84 -1.77 6.00 35.93
N ALA A 85 -1.85 4.73 36.34
CA ALA A 85 -2.37 4.35 37.64
C ALA A 85 -1.35 4.77 38.71
N GLY A 86 -1.38 6.05 39.09
CA GLY A 86 -0.72 6.56 40.28
C GLY A 86 -1.59 6.25 41.50
N HIS A 87 -1.10 5.40 42.39
CA HIS A 87 -1.48 5.20 43.80
C HIS A 87 -0.23 4.57 44.44
N GLY A 88 0.33 5.00 45.57
CA GLY A 88 0.07 6.02 46.58
C GLY A 88 1.13 5.83 47.67
#